data_AF-A0A1I8PQ64-F1
#
_entry.id   AF-A0A1I8PQ64-F1
#
_cell.length_a   1.000
_cell.length_b   1.000
_cell.length_c   1.000
_cell.angle_alpha   90.00
_cell.angle_beta   90.00
_cell.angle_gamma   90.00
#
_symmetry.space_group_name_H-M   'P 1'
#
loop_
_entity.id
_entity.type
_entity.pdbx_description
1 polymer ?
#
loop_
_entity_poly.entity_id
_entity_poly.type
_entity_poly.pdbx_seq_one_letter_code
_entity_poly.pdbx_strand_id
1 'polypeptide(L)'
;MGPVSLALFAPGDDFYPTLDSIQYMRHCLTISELIRDYVTFHIFFAEADLPLGNMPQTEEEALKWPYDCSAMFAPYDNLSKSRLYKNKNKISLPINVGRNVARTSANTHFILSADIELYPSLDLINQFLQLVANNKKLLGGKDKPRVFAMPVFDLDSNAVVPDNKEELMGMYDMGFAVPVHAKSCSYCSLIPGQDKWLAAKDKHRLEVLTVVHRYSNMPFWEPFFIGDNSVPEYDERLSWDRKSDKPFLTHAPGPKPFDPKGNRMETVDGKVNYLLKEYDENYGINDKCEI
;
A
#
# COMPACT_ATOMS: atom_id res chain seq x y z
N MET A 1 14.14 4.08 10.72
CA MET A 1 13.54 3.81 9.40
C MET A 1 13.65 2.32 9.09
N GLY A 2 12.94 1.84 8.07
CA GLY A 2 13.02 0.48 7.55
C GLY A 2 13.10 0.50 6.02
N PRO A 3 13.42 -0.64 5.37
CA PRO A 3 13.58 -0.69 3.93
C PRO A 3 12.24 -0.53 3.19
N VAL A 4 12.27 0.17 2.07
CA VAL A 4 11.16 0.42 1.15
C VAL A 4 11.44 -0.33 -0.16
N SER A 5 10.46 -1.13 -0.59
CA SER A 5 10.50 -1.81 -1.88
C SER A 5 9.53 -1.10 -2.84
N LEU A 6 10.05 -0.39 -3.85
CA LEU A 6 9.27 0.48 -4.71
C LEU A 6 9.26 -0.02 -6.15
N ALA A 7 8.11 -0.50 -6.62
CA ALA A 7 7.91 -0.90 -8.02
C ALA A 7 7.52 0.28 -8.92
N LEU A 8 8.22 0.44 -10.05
CA LEU A 8 8.04 1.55 -10.99
C LEU A 8 7.74 1.02 -12.40
N PHE A 9 6.54 1.32 -12.90
CA PHE A 9 6.11 0.90 -14.23
C PHE A 9 6.64 1.88 -15.30
N ALA A 10 7.65 1.47 -16.06
CA ALA A 10 8.36 2.33 -17.01
C ALA A 10 8.55 1.64 -18.39
N PRO A 11 7.47 1.48 -19.17
CA PRO A 11 7.51 0.83 -20.49
C PRO A 11 8.23 1.67 -21.55
N GLY A 12 8.97 1.01 -22.44
CA GLY A 12 9.63 1.63 -23.59
C GLY A 12 10.51 2.82 -23.20
N ASP A 13 10.31 3.95 -23.86
CA ASP A 13 11.10 5.18 -23.63
C ASP A 13 10.93 5.77 -22.21
N ASP A 14 9.91 5.36 -21.43
CA ASP A 14 9.70 5.86 -20.05
C ASP A 14 10.79 5.33 -19.07
N PHE A 15 11.52 4.28 -19.46
CA PHE A 15 12.62 3.70 -18.69
C PHE A 15 13.76 4.68 -18.44
N TYR A 16 14.15 5.47 -19.44
CA TYR A 16 15.29 6.39 -19.35
C TYR A 16 15.07 7.55 -18.35
N PRO A 17 13.99 8.36 -18.43
CA PRO A 17 13.72 9.38 -17.42
C PRO A 17 13.42 8.78 -16.04
N THR A 18 13.04 7.50 -15.95
CA THR A 18 12.94 6.77 -14.67
C THR A 18 14.32 6.51 -14.06
N LEU A 19 15.31 6.05 -14.83
CA LEU A 19 16.70 5.93 -14.35
C LEU A 19 17.33 7.29 -13.99
N ASP A 20 17.12 8.32 -14.83
CA ASP A 20 17.59 9.68 -14.54
C ASP A 20 17.02 10.18 -13.20
N SER A 21 15.71 9.96 -12.98
CA SER A 21 15.02 10.30 -11.73
C SER A 21 15.56 9.54 -10.53
N ILE A 22 15.78 8.22 -10.66
CA ILE A 22 16.35 7.38 -9.59
C ILE A 22 17.75 7.86 -9.20
N GLN A 23 18.63 8.10 -10.18
CA GLN A 23 19.99 8.54 -9.90
C GLN A 23 20.02 9.95 -9.31
N TYR A 24 19.18 10.87 -9.78
CA TYR A 24 19.01 12.18 -9.15
C TYR A 24 18.54 12.05 -7.68
N MET A 25 17.55 11.20 -7.39
CA MET A 25 17.12 10.93 -6.01
C MET A 25 18.21 10.28 -5.15
N ARG A 26 19.08 9.45 -5.73
CA ARG A 26 20.19 8.76 -5.04
C ARG A 26 21.45 9.61 -4.86
N HIS A 27 21.59 10.74 -5.55
CA HIS A 27 22.83 11.54 -5.54
C HIS A 27 22.66 13.06 -5.29
N CYS A 28 21.51 13.66 -5.62
CA CYS A 28 21.36 15.12 -5.71
C CYS A 28 20.42 15.75 -4.66
N LEU A 29 19.70 14.94 -3.86
CA LEU A 29 18.81 15.42 -2.80
C LEU A 29 19.52 15.46 -1.44
N THR A 30 19.05 16.34 -0.55
CA THR A 30 19.49 16.35 0.86
C THR A 30 19.22 15.02 1.58
N ILE A 31 18.17 14.30 1.17
CA ILE A 31 17.81 12.97 1.69
C ILE A 31 18.45 11.80 0.93
N SER A 32 19.34 12.04 -0.06
CA SER A 32 19.88 10.98 -0.93
C SER A 32 20.62 9.86 -0.19
N GLU A 33 21.11 10.09 1.02
CA GLU A 33 21.67 9.04 1.89
C GLU A 33 20.60 8.03 2.32
N LEU A 34 19.46 8.52 2.83
CA LEU A 34 18.31 7.68 3.18
C LEU A 34 17.77 6.91 1.97
N ILE A 35 17.76 7.53 0.77
CA ILE A 35 17.33 6.87 -0.46
C ILE A 35 18.28 5.71 -0.84
N ARG A 36 19.59 5.87 -0.68
CA ARG A 36 20.57 4.80 -0.96
C ARG A 36 20.52 3.67 0.07
N ASP A 37 20.27 4.00 1.33
CA ASP A 37 20.36 3.04 2.45
C ASP A 37 19.04 2.27 2.68
N TYR A 38 17.89 2.87 2.32
CA TYR A 38 16.56 2.28 2.59
C TYR A 38 15.72 1.97 1.35
N VAL A 39 15.94 2.54 0.15
CA VAL A 39 15.02 2.35 -0.99
C VAL A 39 15.59 1.42 -2.08
N THR A 40 14.93 0.28 -2.30
CA THR A 40 15.15 -0.58 -3.47
C THR A 40 14.14 -0.23 -4.56
N PHE A 41 14.63 0.04 -5.77
CA PHE A 41 13.80 0.37 -6.93
C PHE A 41 13.64 -0.84 -7.87
N HIS A 42 12.41 -1.20 -8.19
CA HIS A 42 12.07 -2.33 -9.06
C HIS A 42 11.37 -1.81 -10.33
N ILE A 43 12.15 -1.49 -11.35
CA ILE A 43 11.62 -1.04 -12.64
C ILE A 43 11.03 -2.25 -13.39
N PHE A 44 9.81 -2.12 -13.90
CA PHE A 44 9.14 -3.20 -14.63
C PHE A 44 8.29 -2.70 -15.82
N PHE A 45 8.13 -3.55 -16.81
CA PHE A 45 7.41 -3.33 -18.07
C PHE A 45 7.09 -4.70 -18.71
N ALA A 46 6.24 -4.72 -19.74
CA ALA A 46 5.96 -5.95 -20.49
C ALA A 46 7.06 -6.24 -21.52
N GLU A 47 7.24 -7.50 -21.92
CA GLU A 47 8.20 -7.92 -22.96
C GLU A 47 7.97 -7.18 -24.30
N ALA A 48 6.71 -6.92 -24.65
CA ALA A 48 6.34 -6.17 -25.85
C ALA A 48 6.71 -4.67 -25.78
N ASP A 49 6.96 -4.15 -24.58
CA ASP A 49 7.30 -2.75 -24.29
C ASP A 49 8.76 -2.61 -23.84
N LEU A 50 9.66 -3.49 -24.31
CA LEU A 50 11.10 -3.45 -24.00
C LEU A 50 11.73 -2.09 -24.41
N PRO A 51 12.43 -1.39 -23.50
CA PRO A 51 13.17 -0.16 -23.80
C PRO A 51 14.20 -0.32 -24.93
N LEU A 52 14.18 0.60 -25.90
CA LEU A 52 15.03 0.55 -27.09
C LEU A 52 16.31 1.37 -26.91
N GLY A 53 17.44 0.69 -26.70
CA GLY A 53 18.76 1.32 -26.65
C GLY A 53 19.67 0.69 -25.59
N ASN A 54 20.54 1.51 -25.01
CA ASN A 54 21.52 1.08 -24.01
C ASN A 54 20.87 0.94 -22.62
N MET A 55 20.07 -0.12 -22.43
CA MET A 55 19.66 -0.57 -21.10
C MET A 55 20.88 -1.14 -20.35
N PRO A 56 21.12 -0.78 -19.07
CA PRO A 56 22.18 -1.41 -18.28
C PRO A 56 21.90 -2.92 -18.13
N GLN A 57 22.89 -3.75 -18.45
CA GLN A 57 22.82 -5.21 -18.36
C GLN A 57 23.31 -5.75 -17.01
N THR A 58 23.94 -4.89 -16.20
CA THR A 58 24.48 -5.23 -14.88
C THR A 58 24.09 -4.21 -13.82
N GLU A 59 24.11 -4.62 -12.56
CA GLU A 59 23.92 -3.71 -11.40
C GLU A 59 24.98 -2.59 -11.42
N GLU A 60 26.23 -2.90 -11.76
CA GLU A 60 27.32 -1.91 -11.83
C GLU A 60 27.07 -0.85 -12.92
N GLU A 61 26.50 -1.22 -14.07
CA GLU A 61 26.09 -0.27 -15.10
C GLU A 61 24.90 0.60 -14.66
N ALA A 62 23.90 0.00 -14.00
CA ALA A 62 22.73 0.73 -13.50
C ALA A 62 23.10 1.73 -12.40
N LEU A 63 23.96 1.33 -11.45
CA LEU A 63 24.47 2.20 -10.39
C LEU A 63 25.37 3.33 -10.89
N LYS A 64 26.01 3.16 -12.06
CA LYS A 64 26.83 4.17 -12.75
C LYS A 64 26.05 4.99 -13.77
N TRP A 65 24.73 4.82 -13.89
CA TRP A 65 23.91 5.63 -14.81
C TRP A 65 24.08 7.13 -14.50
N PRO A 66 24.25 7.99 -15.51
CA PRO A 66 24.61 9.40 -15.31
C PRO A 66 23.55 10.19 -14.54
N TYR A 67 23.99 11.25 -13.87
CA TYR A 67 23.14 12.22 -13.20
C TYR A 67 23.79 13.61 -13.22
N ASP A 68 22.98 14.65 -13.10
CA ASP A 68 23.43 16.04 -12.99
C ASP A 68 22.74 16.71 -11.80
N CYS A 69 23.53 16.99 -10.74
CA CYS A 69 23.06 17.71 -9.56
C CYS A 69 23.19 19.24 -9.70
N SER A 70 23.65 19.74 -10.85
CA SER A 70 23.68 21.17 -11.20
C SER A 70 22.52 21.59 -12.12
N ALA A 71 21.70 20.62 -12.55
CA ALA A 71 20.47 20.86 -13.30
C ALA A 71 19.50 21.78 -12.53
N MET A 72 18.88 22.73 -13.24
CA MET A 72 17.96 23.72 -12.66
C MET A 72 16.63 23.11 -12.15
N PHE A 73 16.29 21.91 -12.62
CA PHE A 73 15.08 21.17 -12.28
C PHE A 73 15.43 19.68 -12.18
N ALA A 74 14.71 18.92 -11.36
CA ALA A 74 14.91 17.48 -11.28
C ALA A 74 14.41 16.77 -12.56
N PRO A 75 14.91 15.56 -12.90
CA PRO A 75 14.46 14.83 -14.09
C PRO A 75 12.96 14.48 -14.11
N TYR A 76 12.31 14.42 -12.94
CA TYR A 76 10.87 14.23 -12.79
C TYR A 76 10.05 15.53 -12.85
N ASP A 77 10.68 16.70 -12.72
CA ASP A 77 10.00 17.99 -12.81
C ASP A 77 9.61 18.32 -14.25
N ASN A 78 8.50 19.04 -14.43
CA ASN A 78 8.02 19.53 -15.72
C ASN A 78 7.78 18.43 -16.80
N LEU A 79 7.81 17.15 -16.44
CA LEU A 79 7.54 16.03 -17.36
C LEU A 79 6.12 16.12 -17.93
N SER A 80 6.06 16.40 -19.23
CA SER A 80 4.80 16.45 -19.97
C SER A 80 4.21 15.04 -20.08
N LYS A 81 3.22 14.73 -19.22
CA LYS A 81 2.62 13.37 -19.13
C LYS A 81 2.16 12.81 -20.48
N SER A 82 1.71 13.65 -21.42
CA SER A 82 1.30 13.23 -22.77
C SER A 82 2.45 12.78 -23.69
N ARG A 83 3.71 13.02 -23.32
CA ARG A 83 4.91 12.54 -24.04
C ARG A 83 5.39 11.16 -23.57
N LEU A 84 4.92 10.67 -22.43
CA LEU A 84 5.30 9.36 -21.90
C LEU A 84 4.88 8.24 -22.86
N TYR A 85 5.74 7.24 -23.05
CA TYR A 85 5.52 6.05 -23.89
C TYR A 85 4.21 5.34 -23.51
N LYS A 86 3.99 5.11 -22.22
CA LYS A 86 2.73 4.65 -21.62
C LYS A 86 1.51 5.35 -22.21
N ASN A 87 1.53 6.69 -22.21
CA ASN A 87 0.37 7.50 -22.56
C ASN A 87 0.21 7.68 -24.08
N LYS A 88 1.31 7.70 -24.85
CA LYS A 88 1.28 7.62 -26.32
C LYS A 88 0.60 6.34 -26.80
N ASN A 89 1.02 5.20 -26.23
CA ASN A 89 0.57 3.85 -26.62
C ASN A 89 -0.70 3.40 -25.89
N LYS A 90 -1.23 4.22 -24.97
CA LYS A 90 -2.46 3.97 -24.17
C LYS A 90 -2.37 2.71 -23.29
N ILE A 91 -1.16 2.40 -22.82
CA ILE A 91 -0.88 1.25 -21.97
C ILE A 91 -1.43 1.54 -20.57
N SER A 92 -2.35 0.68 -20.10
CA SER A 92 -2.89 0.79 -18.74
C SER A 92 -1.82 0.48 -17.69
N LEU A 93 -1.88 1.08 -16.50
CA LEU A 93 -0.97 0.77 -15.39
C LEU A 93 -1.35 -0.58 -14.76
N PRO A 94 -0.48 -1.61 -14.82
CA PRO A 94 -0.70 -2.91 -14.16
C PRO A 94 -0.38 -2.81 -12.66
N ILE A 95 -1.22 -2.09 -11.91
CA ILE A 95 -0.97 -1.75 -10.50
C ILE A 95 -0.74 -2.98 -9.61
N ASN A 96 -1.47 -4.07 -9.84
CA ASN A 96 -1.33 -5.29 -9.03
C ASN A 96 -0.04 -6.06 -9.32
N VAL A 97 0.49 -6.02 -10.55
CA VAL A 97 1.85 -6.52 -10.86
C VAL A 97 2.87 -5.70 -10.06
N GLY A 98 2.74 -4.37 -10.04
CA GLY A 98 3.61 -3.50 -9.25
C GLY A 98 3.58 -3.83 -7.75
N ARG A 99 2.37 -4.02 -7.18
CA ARG A 99 2.19 -4.44 -5.78
C ARG A 99 2.82 -5.81 -5.52
N ASN A 100 2.68 -6.79 -6.41
CA ASN A 100 3.32 -8.11 -6.27
C ASN A 100 4.85 -8.04 -6.39
N VAL A 101 5.39 -7.33 -7.38
CA VAL A 101 6.83 -7.11 -7.56
C VAL A 101 7.45 -6.47 -6.33
N ALA A 102 6.83 -5.40 -5.80
CA ALA A 102 7.29 -4.75 -4.58
C ALA A 102 7.26 -5.70 -3.37
N ARG A 103 6.14 -6.40 -3.15
CA ARG A 103 5.93 -7.30 -2.00
C ARG A 103 6.84 -8.53 -2.02
N THR A 104 7.01 -9.16 -3.18
CA THR A 104 7.85 -10.36 -3.33
C THR A 104 9.35 -10.05 -3.30
N SER A 105 9.75 -8.84 -3.71
CA SER A 105 11.14 -8.36 -3.65
C SER A 105 11.54 -7.74 -2.30
N ALA A 106 10.61 -7.63 -1.35
CA ALA A 106 10.89 -7.06 -0.04
C ALA A 106 11.75 -8.00 0.82
N ASN A 107 12.92 -7.53 1.26
CA ASN A 107 13.88 -8.29 2.09
C ASN A 107 13.46 -8.45 3.57
N THR A 108 12.20 -8.17 3.92
CA THR A 108 11.68 -8.25 5.30
C THR A 108 10.61 -9.32 5.45
N HIS A 109 10.54 -9.96 6.62
CA HIS A 109 9.48 -10.94 6.90
C HIS A 109 8.08 -10.28 6.92
N PHE A 110 7.97 -9.13 7.58
CA PHE A 110 6.76 -8.32 7.61
C PHE A 110 6.85 -7.19 6.59
N ILE A 111 5.74 -6.95 5.90
CA ILE A 111 5.62 -6.00 4.79
C ILE A 111 4.34 -5.21 5.02
N LEU A 112 4.44 -3.88 5.10
CA LEU A 112 3.28 -2.99 4.95
C LEU A 112 3.02 -2.81 3.45
N SER A 113 1.85 -3.23 2.97
CA SER A 113 1.41 -2.86 1.62
C SER A 113 0.65 -1.54 1.66
N ALA A 114 1.22 -0.53 1.00
CA ALA A 114 0.70 0.82 0.90
C ALA A 114 0.98 1.36 -0.52
N ASP A 115 0.12 2.25 -1.01
CA ASP A 115 0.39 3.03 -2.21
C ASP A 115 1.22 4.28 -1.82
N ILE A 116 2.05 4.81 -2.73
CA ILE A 116 3.14 5.77 -2.42
C ILE A 116 2.70 7.12 -1.81
N GLU A 117 1.41 7.45 -1.87
CA GLU A 117 0.85 8.67 -1.27
C GLU A 117 0.36 8.48 0.19
N LEU A 118 0.55 7.30 0.77
CA LEU A 118 0.16 6.96 2.14
C LEU A 118 1.35 6.94 3.09
N TYR A 119 1.45 8.00 3.90
CA TYR A 119 2.40 8.12 5.01
C TYR A 119 1.97 7.22 6.18
N PRO A 120 2.74 6.18 6.57
CA PRO A 120 2.30 5.26 7.62
C PRO A 120 2.42 5.84 9.04
N SER A 121 3.55 5.59 9.70
CA SER A 121 3.86 5.96 11.09
C SER A 121 5.38 5.66 11.31
N LEU A 122 6.23 6.60 11.78
CA LEU A 122 7.62 6.32 12.20
C LEU A 122 7.70 5.94 13.69
N ASP A 123 8.42 4.86 13.96
CA ASP A 123 8.26 3.97 15.11
C ASP A 123 7.08 2.97 15.01
N LEU A 124 6.21 3.03 13.97
CA LEU A 124 5.30 1.91 13.64
C LEU A 124 6.02 0.57 13.55
N ILE A 125 7.22 0.58 12.95
CA ILE A 125 8.05 -0.61 12.80
C ILE A 125 8.39 -1.18 14.18
N ASN A 126 8.85 -0.34 15.10
CA ASN A 126 9.24 -0.76 16.45
C ASN A 126 8.03 -1.14 17.28
N GLN A 127 6.94 -0.38 17.25
CA GLN A 127 5.67 -0.72 17.90
C GLN A 127 5.06 -2.02 17.37
N PHE A 128 5.08 -2.24 16.05
CA PHE A 128 4.57 -3.48 15.44
C PHE A 128 5.42 -4.69 15.84
N LEU A 129 6.74 -4.55 15.81
CA LEU A 129 7.65 -5.60 16.29
C LEU A 129 7.47 -5.87 17.80
N GLN A 130 7.22 -4.84 18.62
CA GLN A 130 6.85 -4.99 20.02
C GLN A 130 5.49 -5.69 20.20
N LEU A 131 4.46 -5.29 19.45
CA LEU A 131 3.14 -5.92 19.47
C LEU A 131 3.24 -7.43 19.17
N VAL A 132 3.95 -7.79 18.11
CA VAL A 132 4.22 -9.17 17.68
C VAL A 132 5.05 -9.92 18.71
N ALA A 133 6.13 -9.33 19.22
CA ALA A 133 7.01 -9.98 20.22
C ALA A 133 6.26 -10.30 21.51
N ASN A 134 5.42 -9.39 21.99
CA ASN A 134 4.57 -9.54 23.17
C ASN A 134 3.39 -10.51 22.94
N ASN A 135 2.95 -10.70 21.69
CA ASN A 135 1.73 -11.45 21.35
C ASN A 135 1.96 -12.47 20.23
N LYS A 136 3.00 -13.31 20.32
CA LYS A 136 3.36 -14.33 19.29
C LYS A 136 2.20 -15.20 18.80
N LYS A 137 1.17 -15.43 19.64
CA LYS A 137 -0.10 -16.10 19.30
C LYS A 137 -0.91 -15.45 18.15
N LEU A 138 -0.63 -14.19 17.83
CA LEU A 138 -1.24 -13.45 16.72
C LEU A 138 -0.64 -13.80 15.37
N LEU A 139 0.59 -14.31 15.33
CA LEU A 139 1.18 -14.77 14.07
C LEU A 139 0.40 -15.96 13.52
N GLY A 140 0.20 -15.96 12.20
CA GLY A 140 -0.45 -17.05 11.49
C GLY A 140 0.44 -18.29 11.40
N GLY A 141 -0.16 -19.43 11.07
CA GLY A 141 0.55 -20.52 10.41
C GLY A 141 0.39 -20.38 8.89
N LYS A 142 1.17 -21.10 8.08
CA LYS A 142 1.01 -21.06 6.61
C LYS A 142 -0.39 -21.45 6.14
N ASP A 143 -1.08 -22.31 6.90
CA ASP A 143 -2.45 -22.75 6.62
C ASP A 143 -3.53 -21.78 7.15
N LYS A 144 -3.11 -20.74 7.88
CA LYS A 144 -3.95 -19.67 8.47
C LYS A 144 -3.16 -18.35 8.49
N PRO A 145 -2.79 -17.80 7.32
CA PRO A 145 -2.11 -16.52 7.23
C PRO A 145 -3.02 -15.38 7.70
N ARG A 146 -2.42 -14.27 8.10
CA ARG A 146 -3.10 -13.18 8.82
C ARG A 146 -2.61 -11.81 8.39
N VAL A 147 -3.48 -10.81 8.50
CA VAL A 147 -3.17 -9.42 8.18
C VAL A 147 -3.53 -8.47 9.32
N PHE A 148 -2.72 -7.45 9.49
CA PHE A 148 -2.92 -6.36 10.43
C PHE A 148 -3.33 -5.13 9.60
N ALA A 149 -4.63 -5.03 9.24
CA ALA A 149 -5.13 -3.91 8.44
C ALA A 149 -5.27 -2.62 9.27
N MET A 150 -4.58 -1.59 8.80
CA MET A 150 -4.49 -0.28 9.43
C MET A 150 -5.70 0.58 9.03
N PRO A 151 -6.32 1.31 9.97
CA PRO A 151 -7.13 2.49 9.61
C PRO A 151 -6.29 3.49 8.81
N VAL A 152 -6.86 4.05 7.75
CA VAL A 152 -6.24 5.08 6.89
C VAL A 152 -7.26 6.20 6.66
N PHE A 153 -6.78 7.44 6.52
CA PHE A 153 -7.61 8.64 6.49
C PHE A 153 -7.20 9.57 5.34
N ASP A 154 -8.19 10.03 4.57
CA ASP A 154 -8.05 11.16 3.65
C ASP A 154 -7.98 12.46 4.48
N LEU A 155 -6.97 13.30 4.25
CA LEU A 155 -6.80 14.61 4.91
C LEU A 155 -7.30 15.75 4.00
N ASP A 156 -7.59 16.93 4.56
CA ASP A 156 -7.79 18.14 3.74
C ASP A 156 -6.48 18.54 3.03
N SER A 157 -6.61 19.03 1.80
CA SER A 157 -5.54 19.62 0.98
C SER A 157 -4.59 20.62 1.65
N ASN A 158 -5.00 21.29 2.73
CA ASN A 158 -4.18 22.26 3.47
C ASN A 158 -3.78 21.77 4.87
N ALA A 159 -4.08 20.52 5.20
CA ALA A 159 -3.81 19.95 6.51
C ALA A 159 -2.37 19.43 6.63
N VAL A 160 -1.76 19.59 7.81
CA VAL A 160 -0.47 18.97 8.13
C VAL A 160 -0.70 17.48 8.38
N VAL A 161 0.19 16.61 7.87
CA VAL A 161 0.13 15.16 8.13
C VAL A 161 0.32 14.93 9.65
N PRO A 162 -0.60 14.23 10.34
CA PRO A 162 -0.55 14.08 11.79
C PRO A 162 0.54 13.13 12.24
N ASP A 163 1.30 13.57 13.24
CA ASP A 163 2.42 12.86 13.82
C ASP A 163 1.98 11.74 14.78
N ASN A 164 0.69 11.55 15.06
CA ASN A 164 0.23 10.50 15.96
C ASN A 164 -1.30 10.37 15.91
N LYS A 165 -1.81 9.36 16.62
CA LYS A 165 -3.25 9.17 16.78
C LYS A 165 -3.92 10.34 17.53
N GLU A 166 -3.21 11.07 18.39
CA GLU A 166 -3.78 12.19 19.12
C GLU A 166 -4.07 13.39 18.20
N GLU A 167 -3.12 13.76 17.36
CA GLU A 167 -3.28 14.78 16.32
C GLU A 167 -4.30 14.36 15.26
N LEU A 168 -4.22 13.12 14.76
CA LEU A 168 -5.17 12.58 13.79
C LEU A 168 -6.61 12.60 14.33
N MET A 169 -6.82 12.27 15.61
CA MET A 169 -8.14 12.39 16.23
C MET A 169 -8.57 13.86 16.39
N GLY A 170 -7.66 14.78 16.73
CA GLY A 170 -7.97 16.22 16.75
C GLY A 170 -8.38 16.74 15.37
N MET A 171 -7.71 16.31 14.31
CA MET A 171 -8.07 16.63 12.92
C MET A 171 -9.41 16.02 12.51
N TYR A 172 -9.68 14.77 12.91
CA TYR A 172 -10.94 14.08 12.66
C TYR A 172 -12.12 14.77 13.35
N ASP A 173 -11.97 15.12 14.64
CA ASP A 173 -12.99 15.84 15.42
C ASP A 173 -13.27 17.26 14.87
N MET A 174 -12.26 17.89 14.23
CA MET A 174 -12.40 19.16 13.50
C MET A 174 -12.90 19.00 12.04
N GLY A 175 -13.01 17.77 11.52
CA GLY A 175 -13.42 17.48 10.14
C GLY A 175 -12.34 17.62 9.07
N PHE A 176 -11.07 17.83 9.45
CA PHE A 176 -9.91 17.89 8.54
C PHE A 176 -9.34 16.52 8.17
N ALA A 177 -9.81 15.44 8.80
CA ALA A 177 -9.50 14.06 8.44
C ALA A 177 -10.78 13.23 8.36
N VAL A 178 -10.91 12.36 7.35
CA VAL A 178 -12.02 11.41 7.19
C VAL A 178 -11.49 10.03 6.82
N PRO A 179 -12.15 8.91 7.13
CA PRO A 179 -11.67 7.59 6.73
C PRO A 179 -11.51 7.50 5.22
N VAL A 180 -10.45 6.83 4.77
CA VAL A 180 -10.12 6.72 3.34
C VAL A 180 -11.31 6.19 2.55
N HIS A 181 -11.60 6.84 1.42
CA HIS A 181 -12.73 6.51 0.54
C HIS A 181 -14.14 6.66 1.17
N ALA A 182 -14.31 7.27 2.35
CA ALA A 182 -15.62 7.41 3.00
C ALA A 182 -16.69 8.11 2.12
N LYS A 183 -16.27 8.95 1.16
CA LYS A 183 -17.12 9.67 0.21
C LYS A 183 -17.33 8.93 -1.14
N SER A 184 -16.51 7.93 -1.47
CA SER A 184 -16.49 7.25 -2.77
C SER A 184 -16.87 5.77 -2.68
N CYS A 185 -16.43 5.08 -1.63
CA CYS A 185 -16.79 3.70 -1.31
C CYS A 185 -16.61 3.45 0.20
N SER A 186 -17.59 3.87 1.01
CA SER A 186 -17.54 3.79 2.48
C SER A 186 -17.43 2.38 3.08
N TYR A 187 -17.56 1.33 2.25
CA TYR A 187 -17.40 -0.07 2.63
C TYR A 187 -16.12 -0.73 2.08
N CYS A 188 -15.40 -0.10 1.14
CA CYS A 188 -14.23 -0.71 0.50
C CYS A 188 -13.09 -0.91 1.51
N SER A 189 -12.69 0.16 2.20
CA SER A 189 -11.60 0.17 3.18
C SER A 189 -12.12 0.15 4.63
N LEU A 190 -13.29 -0.46 4.84
CA LEU A 190 -13.92 -0.55 6.16
C LEU A 190 -13.07 -1.42 7.09
N ILE A 191 -12.71 -0.89 8.27
CA ILE A 191 -11.93 -1.64 9.28
C ILE A 191 -12.89 -2.18 10.36
N PRO A 192 -13.00 -3.51 10.53
CA PRO A 192 -13.77 -4.11 11.62
C PRO A 192 -13.31 -3.61 13.00
N GLY A 193 -14.22 -2.98 13.76
CA GLY A 193 -13.90 -2.38 15.06
C GLY A 193 -13.32 -0.96 14.99
N GLN A 194 -13.43 -0.26 13.85
CA GLN A 194 -13.00 1.14 13.71
C GLN A 194 -13.67 2.09 14.72
N ASP A 195 -14.91 1.81 15.11
CA ASP A 195 -15.63 2.50 16.19
C ASP A 195 -14.87 2.41 17.53
N LYS A 196 -14.39 1.22 17.88
CA LYS A 196 -13.56 0.99 19.07
C LYS A 196 -12.19 1.62 18.94
N TRP A 197 -11.62 1.66 17.73
CA TRP A 197 -10.33 2.32 17.50
C TRP A 197 -10.43 3.84 17.70
N LEU A 198 -11.46 4.49 17.13
CA LEU A 198 -11.75 5.92 17.34
C LEU A 198 -11.99 6.22 18.83
N ALA A 199 -12.69 5.34 19.55
CA ALA A 199 -13.01 5.48 20.97
C ALA A 199 -11.91 5.02 21.95
N ALA A 200 -10.80 4.43 21.48
CA ALA A 200 -9.75 3.89 22.35
C ALA A 200 -8.95 5.03 23.01
N LYS A 201 -8.88 4.99 24.35
CA LYS A 201 -8.27 6.03 25.19
C LYS A 201 -6.75 6.03 25.18
N ASP A 202 -6.13 4.87 24.96
CA ASP A 202 -4.70 4.81 24.70
C ASP A 202 -4.45 5.24 23.25
N LYS A 203 -3.53 6.18 23.09
CA LYS A 203 -3.13 6.78 21.81
C LYS A 203 -1.64 6.60 21.50
N HIS A 204 -0.88 5.99 22.42
CA HIS A 204 0.59 5.92 22.40
C HIS A 204 1.10 4.47 22.40
N ARG A 205 0.21 3.51 22.09
CA ARG A 205 0.56 2.09 21.94
C ARG A 205 -0.32 1.42 20.90
N LEU A 206 0.32 0.80 19.92
CA LEU A 206 -0.29 -0.10 18.95
C LEU A 206 -0.80 -1.36 19.67
N GLU A 207 -2.11 -1.60 19.63
CA GLU A 207 -2.74 -2.72 20.33
C GLU A 207 -3.87 -3.40 19.56
N VAL A 208 -4.32 -4.53 20.11
CA VAL A 208 -5.18 -5.50 19.43
C VAL A 208 -6.63 -5.38 19.92
N LEU A 209 -7.40 -4.55 19.22
CA LEU A 209 -8.75 -4.14 19.62
C LEU A 209 -9.88 -5.09 19.18
N THR A 210 -9.78 -5.76 18.03
CA THR A 210 -10.79 -6.70 17.52
C THR A 210 -10.19 -7.70 16.53
N VAL A 211 -10.34 -9.00 16.81
CA VAL A 211 -10.10 -10.07 15.83
C VAL A 211 -11.39 -10.30 15.04
N VAL A 212 -11.30 -10.45 13.71
CA VAL A 212 -12.35 -11.09 12.90
C VAL A 212 -11.76 -12.16 11.97
N HIS A 213 -12.63 -12.94 11.35
CA HIS A 213 -12.31 -13.80 10.22
C HIS A 213 -12.86 -13.16 8.94
N ARG A 214 -12.18 -13.34 7.80
CA ARG A 214 -12.77 -12.99 6.51
C ARG A 214 -13.92 -13.95 6.21
N TYR A 215 -14.98 -13.42 5.59
CA TYR A 215 -16.04 -14.24 5.00
C TYR A 215 -16.07 -14.00 3.49
N SER A 216 -16.15 -15.07 2.71
CA SER A 216 -15.90 -15.08 1.25
C SER A 216 -16.96 -14.36 0.40
N ASN A 217 -17.95 -13.70 1.02
CA ASN A 217 -19.02 -12.97 0.36
C ASN A 217 -18.90 -11.44 0.48
N MET A 218 -17.75 -10.91 0.91
CA MET A 218 -17.32 -9.53 0.64
C MET A 218 -16.53 -9.52 -0.69
N PRO A 219 -17.10 -9.04 -1.82
CA PRO A 219 -16.44 -9.13 -3.14
C PRO A 219 -15.35 -8.06 -3.35
N PHE A 220 -15.24 -7.14 -2.42
CA PHE A 220 -14.33 -6.01 -2.38
C PHE A 220 -14.03 -5.77 -0.90
N TRP A 221 -12.76 -5.79 -0.54
CA TRP A 221 -12.28 -5.29 0.74
C TRP A 221 -10.82 -4.93 0.55
N GLU A 222 -10.51 -3.68 0.86
CA GLU A 222 -9.38 -2.94 0.29
C GLU A 222 -8.58 -2.30 1.43
N PRO A 223 -7.96 -3.13 2.29
CA PRO A 223 -7.13 -2.66 3.40
C PRO A 223 -5.75 -2.22 2.93
N PHE A 224 -5.18 -1.29 3.67
CA PHE A 224 -3.73 -1.14 3.78
C PHE A 224 -3.30 -1.92 5.02
N PHE A 225 -2.35 -2.84 4.89
CA PHE A 225 -2.09 -3.84 5.94
C PHE A 225 -0.63 -4.23 6.05
N ILE A 226 -0.23 -4.58 7.28
CA ILE A 226 1.01 -5.31 7.54
C ILE A 226 0.71 -6.81 7.46
N GLY A 227 1.48 -7.53 6.66
CA GLY A 227 1.38 -8.99 6.49
C GLY A 227 2.73 -9.60 6.13
N ASP A 228 2.72 -10.82 5.60
CA ASP A 228 3.90 -11.49 5.05
C ASP A 228 3.59 -12.15 3.70
N ASN A 229 4.59 -12.80 3.09
CA ASN A 229 4.46 -13.48 1.79
C ASN A 229 3.70 -14.83 1.83
N SER A 230 3.02 -15.17 2.94
CA SER A 230 1.99 -16.23 2.98
C SER A 230 0.56 -15.71 2.73
N VAL A 231 0.37 -14.39 2.70
CA VAL A 231 -0.85 -13.76 2.16
C VAL A 231 -0.87 -13.96 0.63
N PRO A 232 -2.03 -14.22 -0.02
CA PRO A 232 -2.14 -14.32 -1.47
C PRO A 232 -1.63 -13.08 -2.22
N GLU A 233 -1.27 -13.29 -3.48
CA GLU A 233 -0.92 -12.22 -4.41
C GLU A 233 -2.16 -11.45 -4.89
N TYR A 234 -1.93 -10.22 -5.33
CA TYR A 234 -2.94 -9.40 -5.98
C TYR A 234 -3.19 -9.93 -7.41
N ASP A 235 -4.45 -10.04 -7.83
CA ASP A 235 -4.79 -10.48 -9.19
C ASP A 235 -4.25 -9.51 -10.26
N GLU A 236 -3.23 -9.96 -10.99
CA GLU A 236 -2.49 -9.17 -11.97
C GLU A 236 -3.28 -8.85 -13.25
N ARG A 237 -4.43 -9.49 -13.45
CA ARG A 237 -5.33 -9.24 -14.59
C ARG A 237 -6.04 -7.88 -14.48
N LEU A 238 -5.80 -7.16 -13.39
CA LEU A 238 -6.41 -5.87 -13.07
C LEU A 238 -5.46 -4.71 -13.37
N SER A 239 -6.00 -3.68 -14.03
CA SER A 239 -5.30 -2.41 -14.27
C SER A 239 -6.04 -1.23 -13.66
N TRP A 240 -5.26 -0.19 -13.33
CA TRP A 240 -5.73 1.05 -12.71
C TRP A 240 -6.83 1.75 -13.53
N ASP A 241 -6.60 1.87 -14.84
CA ASP A 241 -7.41 2.71 -15.73
C ASP A 241 -8.84 2.19 -15.95
N ARG A 242 -9.13 0.95 -15.53
CA ARG A 242 -10.48 0.37 -15.48
C ARG A 242 -11.23 0.67 -14.18
N LYS A 243 -10.58 1.29 -13.19
CA LYS A 243 -11.04 1.38 -11.78
C LYS A 243 -11.41 0.00 -11.20
N SER A 244 -10.61 -0.98 -11.60
CA SER A 244 -10.59 -2.35 -11.11
C SER A 244 -9.28 -2.66 -10.37
N ASP A 245 -8.55 -1.62 -9.96
CA ASP A 245 -7.46 -1.55 -8.98
C ASP A 245 -7.74 -2.25 -7.63
N LYS A 246 -9.02 -2.55 -7.43
CA LYS A 246 -9.67 -3.25 -6.32
C LYS A 246 -9.00 -4.61 -6.06
N PRO A 247 -8.33 -4.82 -4.91
CA PRO A 247 -7.49 -5.99 -4.67
C PRO A 247 -8.29 -7.28 -4.55
N PHE A 248 -8.37 -8.05 -5.65
CA PHE A 248 -8.76 -9.45 -5.60
C PHE A 248 -7.65 -10.30 -4.98
N LEU A 249 -7.63 -10.34 -3.64
CA LEU A 249 -7.08 -11.45 -2.87
C LEU A 249 -7.96 -12.69 -3.12
N THR A 250 -7.71 -13.34 -4.26
CA THR A 250 -8.21 -14.67 -4.67
C THR A 250 -9.70 -15.00 -4.49
N HIS A 251 -10.47 -14.83 -5.58
CA HIS A 251 -11.66 -15.64 -5.96
C HIS A 251 -12.93 -15.57 -5.08
N ALA A 252 -13.88 -14.68 -5.43
CA ALA A 252 -15.31 -14.86 -5.09
C ALA A 252 -16.27 -14.14 -6.07
N PRO A 253 -17.35 -14.78 -6.58
CA PRO A 253 -18.34 -14.13 -7.45
C PRO A 253 -19.55 -13.55 -6.68
N GLY A 254 -19.41 -12.35 -6.10
CA GLY A 254 -20.51 -11.55 -5.49
C GLY A 254 -20.99 -12.03 -4.10
N PRO A 255 -22.00 -11.38 -3.46
CA PRO A 255 -22.78 -10.19 -3.83
C PRO A 255 -22.57 -8.98 -2.87
N LYS A 256 -23.54 -8.06 -2.74
CA LYS A 256 -23.44 -6.75 -2.02
C LYS A 256 -23.14 -6.83 -0.49
N PRO A 257 -22.66 -5.74 0.15
CA PRO A 257 -22.09 -5.77 1.51
C PRO A 257 -23.08 -5.45 2.65
N PHE A 258 -22.56 -5.46 3.89
CA PHE A 258 -23.24 -5.39 5.19
C PHE A 258 -24.14 -4.17 5.48
N ASP A 259 -25.06 -4.36 6.45
CA ASP A 259 -25.67 -3.31 7.26
C ASP A 259 -24.60 -2.65 8.17
N PRO A 260 -24.56 -1.30 8.31
CA PRO A 260 -23.59 -0.57 9.15
C PRO A 260 -23.62 -0.91 10.65
N LYS A 261 -24.56 -1.72 11.14
CA LYS A 261 -24.60 -2.26 12.50
C LYS A 261 -23.94 -3.64 12.65
N GLY A 262 -23.42 -4.24 11.57
CA GLY A 262 -22.60 -5.47 11.59
C GLY A 262 -23.29 -6.75 12.08
N ASN A 263 -24.63 -6.76 12.23
CA ASN A 263 -25.32 -7.79 13.00
C ASN A 263 -25.88 -8.99 12.19
N ARG A 264 -25.89 -8.97 10.85
CA ARG A 264 -26.33 -10.09 10.00
C ARG A 264 -25.96 -9.92 8.53
N MET A 265 -26.01 -11.04 7.80
CA MET A 265 -26.02 -11.11 6.35
C MET A 265 -27.23 -11.93 5.93
N GLU A 266 -28.14 -11.37 5.14
CA GLU A 266 -29.28 -12.11 4.58
C GLU A 266 -29.19 -12.07 3.05
N THR A 267 -29.21 -13.25 2.43
CA THR A 267 -29.34 -13.41 0.98
C THR A 267 -30.81 -13.31 0.59
N VAL A 268 -31.10 -12.92 -0.66
CA VAL A 268 -32.47 -12.86 -1.20
C VAL A 268 -33.20 -14.21 -1.08
N ASP A 269 -32.43 -15.30 -1.01
CA ASP A 269 -32.88 -16.69 -0.96
C ASP A 269 -33.01 -17.24 0.48
N GLY A 270 -32.70 -16.45 1.50
CA GLY A 270 -32.76 -16.84 2.93
C GLY A 270 -31.75 -17.91 3.37
N LYS A 271 -30.74 -18.23 2.55
CA LYS A 271 -29.75 -19.28 2.84
C LYS A 271 -28.45 -18.72 3.44
N VAL A 272 -28.11 -19.22 4.62
CA VAL A 272 -26.79 -19.06 5.25
C VAL A 272 -25.87 -20.17 4.76
N ASN A 273 -24.82 -19.82 4.01
CA ASN A 273 -23.78 -20.77 3.59
C ASN A 273 -22.71 -20.90 4.67
N TYR A 274 -22.23 -22.13 4.90
CA TYR A 274 -21.28 -22.44 5.98
C TYR A 274 -19.82 -22.48 5.50
N LEU A 275 -19.01 -21.60 6.09
CA LEU A 275 -17.61 -21.82 6.48
C LEU A 275 -16.67 -22.49 5.45
N LEU A 276 -16.02 -21.67 4.62
CA LEU A 276 -14.58 -21.82 4.42
C LEU A 276 -13.85 -21.10 5.58
N LYS A 277 -12.71 -21.62 6.03
CA LYS A 277 -11.88 -20.99 7.07
C LYS A 277 -10.63 -20.39 6.43
N GLU A 278 -10.77 -19.18 5.94
CA GLU A 278 -9.73 -18.47 5.19
C GLU A 278 -9.57 -17.06 5.77
N TYR A 279 -8.36 -16.79 6.31
CA TYR A 279 -7.84 -15.51 6.82
C TYR A 279 -8.43 -14.95 8.15
N ASP A 280 -7.54 -14.48 9.03
CA ASP A 280 -7.88 -13.68 10.23
C ASP A 280 -7.27 -12.25 10.15
N GLU A 281 -7.87 -11.32 10.88
CA GLU A 281 -7.93 -9.86 10.64
C GLU A 281 -8.16 -9.11 12.01
N ASN A 282 -7.95 -7.81 12.28
CA ASN A 282 -7.35 -6.64 11.58
C ASN A 282 -6.87 -5.57 12.62
N TYR A 283 -5.76 -4.83 12.38
CA TYR A 283 -5.22 -3.84 13.35
C TYR A 283 -4.36 -2.71 12.74
N GLY A 284 -4.50 -1.51 13.31
CA GLY A 284 -3.60 -0.34 13.27
C GLY A 284 -4.12 0.72 14.26
N ILE A 285 -3.69 1.97 14.37
CA ILE A 285 -2.41 2.72 14.15
C ILE A 285 -2.06 3.32 15.56
N ASN A 286 -0.94 4.00 15.89
CA ASN A 286 -0.07 4.97 15.18
C ASN A 286 1.24 5.21 15.97
N ASP A 287 2.31 5.70 15.31
CA ASP A 287 3.22 6.78 15.77
C ASP A 287 3.93 7.44 14.54
N LYS A 288 3.89 8.78 14.32
CA LYS A 288 4.91 9.74 13.75
C LYS A 288 5.35 9.96 12.26
N CYS A 289 4.75 9.43 11.19
CA CYS A 289 5.49 9.24 9.90
C CYS A 289 6.14 10.44 9.15
N GLU A 290 7.21 10.10 8.42
CA GLU A 290 7.89 10.87 7.38
C GLU A 290 7.83 10.14 6.03
N ILE A 291 7.64 10.91 4.95
CA ILE A 291 7.73 10.62 3.49
C ILE A 291 7.55 9.14 3.06
#